data_AF-A0A0S8JC74-F1
#
_entry.id   AF-A0A0S8JC74-F1
#
_cell.length_a   1.000
_cell.length_b   1.000
_cell.length_c   1.000
_cell.angle_alpha   90.00
_cell.angle_beta   90.00
_cell.angle_gamma   90.00
#
_symmetry.space_group_name_H-M   'P 1'
#
loop_
_entity.id
_entity.type
_entity.pdbx_description
1 polymer ?
#
loop_
_entity_poly.entity_id
_entity_poly.type
_entity_poly.pdbx_seq_one_letter_code
_entity_poly.pdbx_strand_id
1 'polypeptide(L)'
;MKGIAAFSAVMLFAAVTGALCETGPAPERQPSAEVEYLIWEPDILPGSGQAILDALVANGSSGLITLDILPFNLEEFQGLFVCLGIYPHNYIVPAWSPEAIKIEEYLDVGGRVYLECGDCWYWDPLIGGHEFGPSFGINGIDDGEADLFFLEGIAGTFTETLFFSYVGENEYMDHLE
;
A
#
# COMPACT_ATOMS: atom_id res chain seq x y z
N MET A 1 11.07 0.06 -10.46
CA MET A 1 9.94 -0.12 -9.53
C MET A 1 9.24 1.22 -9.40
N LYS A 2 7.94 1.29 -9.72
CA LYS A 2 7.12 2.50 -9.60
C LYS A 2 6.34 2.53 -8.26
N GLY A 3 6.08 1.39 -7.63
CA GLY A 3 5.43 1.26 -6.31
C GLY A 3 6.16 0.32 -5.36
N ILE A 4 5.76 0.32 -4.08
CA ILE A 4 6.20 -0.63 -3.04
C ILE A 4 4.95 -1.36 -2.53
N ALA A 5 4.97 -2.69 -2.49
CA ALA A 5 3.91 -3.47 -1.83
C ALA A 5 4.41 -4.07 -0.52
N ALA A 6 3.49 -4.31 0.41
CA ALA A 6 3.73 -5.14 1.58
C ALA A 6 2.45 -5.87 2.03
N PHE A 7 2.65 -6.94 2.79
CA PHE A 7 1.59 -7.66 3.49
C PHE A 7 1.18 -6.92 4.79
N SER A 8 -0.12 -6.93 5.10
CA SER A 8 -0.81 -6.04 6.07
C SER A 8 -0.34 -6.12 7.55
N ALA A 9 -0.69 -5.06 8.28
CA ALA A 9 -0.82 -4.84 9.74
C ALA A 9 0.40 -4.63 10.65
N VAL A 10 1.65 -4.95 10.30
CA VAL A 10 2.81 -4.66 11.20
C VAL A 10 4.04 -4.13 10.45
N MET A 11 3.87 -3.48 9.29
CA MET A 11 5.02 -2.93 8.55
C MET A 11 5.37 -1.48 8.88
N LEU A 12 4.90 -0.91 10.00
CA LEU A 12 5.10 0.51 10.26
C LEU A 12 5.59 0.85 11.68
N PHE A 13 6.41 -0.01 12.28
CA PHE A 13 7.35 0.45 13.32
C PHE A 13 8.79 0.59 12.80
N ALA A 14 9.09 0.13 11.59
CA ALA A 14 10.47 0.12 11.07
C ALA A 14 10.67 0.84 9.73
N ALA A 15 9.61 1.18 9.00
CA ALA A 15 9.73 1.95 7.75
C ALA A 15 10.16 3.41 7.96
N VAL A 16 10.25 3.89 9.20
CA VAL A 16 10.60 5.30 9.49
C VAL A 16 11.67 5.44 10.58
N THR A 17 12.58 4.48 10.71
CA THR A 17 13.82 4.69 11.48
C THR A 17 15.10 4.51 10.66
N GLY A 18 14.99 4.28 9.35
CA GLY A 18 16.18 4.03 8.52
C GLY A 18 16.00 4.40 7.05
N ALA A 19 16.74 5.42 6.63
CA ALA A 19 17.15 5.71 5.25
C ALA A 19 16.12 6.34 4.29
N LEU A 20 16.03 7.68 4.36
CA LEU A 20 16.34 8.46 3.16
C LEU A 20 17.79 8.13 2.78
N CYS A 21 17.99 7.14 1.92
CA CYS A 21 19.27 6.98 1.23
C CYS A 21 19.34 8.10 0.21
N GLU A 22 20.08 9.16 0.53
CA GLU A 22 20.19 10.34 -0.30
C GLU A 22 20.79 10.02 -1.68
N THR A 23 19.98 10.18 -2.72
CA THR A 23 20.48 10.57 -4.04
C THR A 23 19.82 11.89 -4.43
N GLY A 24 20.35 12.99 -3.88
CA GLY A 24 20.00 14.36 -4.23
C GLY A 24 18.73 14.87 -3.53
N PRO A 25 18.61 16.21 -3.31
CA PRO A 25 17.38 16.77 -2.80
C PRO A 25 16.28 16.48 -3.82
N ALA A 26 15.20 15.81 -3.37
CA ALA A 26 13.94 15.85 -4.10
C ALA A 26 13.63 17.33 -4.39
N PRO A 27 13.09 17.67 -5.58
CA PRO A 27 12.71 19.05 -5.86
C PRO A 27 11.81 19.53 -4.73
N GLU A 28 12.22 20.63 -4.08
CA GLU A 28 11.48 21.25 -2.98
C GLU A 28 10.11 21.66 -3.50
N ARG A 29 9.12 20.79 -3.30
CA ARG A 29 7.73 21.05 -3.64
C ARG A 29 7.24 22.10 -2.65
N GLN A 30 6.74 23.22 -3.15
CA GLN A 30 6.15 24.26 -2.31
C GLN A 30 5.04 23.64 -1.43
N PRO A 31 4.92 24.04 -0.15
CA PRO A 31 3.94 23.46 0.77
C PRO A 31 2.54 23.94 0.39
N SER A 32 1.88 23.25 -0.54
CA SER A 32 0.51 23.56 -0.96
C SER A 32 -0.56 22.76 -0.21
N ALA A 33 -0.18 21.72 0.54
CA ALA A 33 -1.11 20.91 1.31
C ALA A 33 -0.72 20.91 2.80
N GLU A 34 -1.67 21.16 3.70
CA GLU A 34 -1.47 20.94 5.16
C GLU A 34 -1.26 19.44 5.48
N VAL A 35 -1.60 18.56 4.52
CA VAL A 35 -1.48 17.11 4.63
C VAL A 35 -0.49 16.59 3.60
N GLU A 36 0.51 15.83 4.04
CA GLU A 36 1.56 15.30 3.17
C GLU A 36 1.17 13.98 2.50
N TYR A 37 0.45 13.09 3.17
CA TYR A 37 0.10 11.76 2.65
C TYR A 37 -1.41 11.52 2.62
N LEU A 38 -1.88 10.81 1.59
CA LEU A 38 -3.26 10.32 1.54
C LEU A 38 -3.29 8.83 1.91
N ILE A 39 -4.27 8.44 2.71
CA ILE A 39 -4.50 7.06 3.13
C ILE A 39 -5.90 6.70 2.67
N TRP A 40 -5.99 5.82 1.67
CA TRP A 40 -7.26 5.27 1.20
C TRP A 40 -7.49 3.92 1.85
N GLU A 41 -8.57 3.83 2.63
CA GLU A 41 -8.94 2.61 3.35
C GLU A 41 -10.42 2.32 3.08
N PRO A 42 -10.78 1.80 1.89
CA PRO A 42 -12.16 1.46 1.55
C PRO A 42 -12.64 0.14 2.18
N ASP A 43 -11.75 -0.58 2.86
CA ASP A 43 -12.04 -1.78 3.64
C ASP A 43 -13.16 -1.52 4.68
N ILE A 44 -14.06 -2.48 4.82
CA ILE A 44 -15.19 -2.44 5.76
C ILE A 44 -14.79 -2.79 7.19
N LEU A 45 -13.62 -3.40 7.41
CA LEU A 45 -13.01 -3.63 8.72
C LEU A 45 -11.68 -2.88 8.87
N PRO A 46 -11.68 -1.54 8.77
CA PRO A 46 -10.47 -0.72 8.72
C PRO A 46 -9.60 -0.90 9.98
N GLY A 47 -8.29 -1.00 9.79
CA GLY A 47 -7.33 -1.26 10.85
C GLY A 47 -5.92 -0.73 10.56
N SER A 48 -5.50 -0.74 9.30
CA SER A 48 -4.17 -0.29 8.88
C SER A 48 -4.09 1.23 8.75
N GLY A 49 -5.13 1.89 8.28
CA GLY A 49 -5.08 3.33 7.99
C GLY A 49 -4.78 4.17 9.22
N GLN A 50 -5.38 3.84 10.37
CA GLN A 50 -5.07 4.52 11.63
C GLN A 50 -3.64 4.23 12.10
N ALA A 51 -3.16 2.99 11.96
CA ALA A 51 -1.79 2.64 12.30
C ALA A 51 -0.77 3.39 11.42
N ILE A 52 -1.07 3.59 10.12
CA ILE A 52 -0.18 4.36 9.25
C ILE A 52 -0.21 5.85 9.58
N LEU A 53 -1.40 6.39 9.89
CA LEU A 53 -1.53 7.78 10.33
C LEU A 53 -0.73 8.03 11.63
N ASP A 54 -0.85 7.15 12.61
CA ASP A 54 -0.14 7.27 13.89
C ASP A 54 1.38 7.25 13.69
N ALA A 55 1.88 6.37 12.81
CA ALA A 55 3.30 6.34 12.51
C ALA A 55 3.76 7.58 11.72
N LEU A 56 2.98 8.07 10.75
CA LEU A 56 3.30 9.30 10.04
C LEU A 56 3.45 10.46 11.02
N VAL A 57 2.49 10.63 11.93
CA VAL A 57 2.51 11.68 12.97
C VAL A 57 3.70 11.48 13.92
N ALA A 58 3.97 10.25 14.36
CA ALA A 58 5.10 9.95 15.23
C ALA A 58 6.46 10.30 14.61
N ASN A 59 6.53 10.35 13.27
CA ASN A 59 7.73 10.68 12.52
C ASN A 59 7.75 12.12 11.97
N GLY A 60 6.83 12.97 12.42
CA GLY A 60 6.80 14.39 12.06
C GLY A 60 6.15 14.70 10.71
N SER A 61 5.40 13.75 10.14
CA SER A 61 4.61 13.92 8.93
C SER A 61 3.12 14.05 9.21
N SER A 62 2.34 14.39 8.19
CA SER A 62 0.87 14.47 8.27
C SER A 62 0.19 13.55 7.25
N GLY A 63 -0.96 13.00 7.62
CA GLY A 63 -1.77 12.12 6.77
C GLY A 63 -3.26 12.44 6.86
N LEU A 64 -4.01 12.03 5.84
CA LEU A 64 -5.47 12.09 5.82
C LEU A 64 -6.02 10.72 5.42
N ILE A 65 -6.90 10.17 6.25
CA ILE A 65 -7.64 8.94 5.95
C ILE A 65 -8.92 9.29 5.19
N THR A 66 -9.22 8.58 4.11
CA THR A 66 -10.45 8.70 3.33
C THR A 66 -10.99 7.34 2.92
N LEU A 67 -12.31 7.26 2.76
CA LEU A 67 -13.00 6.13 2.12
C LEU A 67 -13.13 6.33 0.60
N ASP A 68 -13.00 7.56 0.11
CA ASP A 68 -13.16 7.94 -1.29
C ASP A 68 -11.96 8.75 -1.78
N ILE A 69 -11.24 8.24 -2.77
CA ILE A 69 -10.07 8.90 -3.39
C ILE A 69 -10.44 9.80 -4.56
N LEU A 70 -11.63 9.68 -5.12
CA LEU A 70 -12.00 10.36 -6.35
C LEU A 70 -11.99 11.90 -6.24
N PRO A 71 -12.34 12.52 -5.09
CA PRO A 71 -12.24 13.97 -4.93
C PRO A 71 -10.82 14.52 -4.86
N PHE A 72 -9.82 13.68 -4.59
CA PHE A 72 -8.45 14.13 -4.32
C PHE A 72 -7.58 14.19 -5.58
N ASN A 73 -6.75 15.21 -5.68
CA ASN A 73 -5.66 15.26 -6.64
C ASN A 73 -4.41 14.58 -6.04
N LEU A 74 -4.09 13.36 -6.47
CA LEU A 74 -2.98 12.59 -5.89
C LEU A 74 -1.62 13.26 -6.07
N GLU A 75 -1.47 14.12 -7.09
CA GLU A 75 -0.25 14.89 -7.29
C GLU A 75 -0.01 15.93 -6.19
N GLU A 76 -0.97 16.28 -5.34
CA GLU A 76 -0.74 17.21 -4.22
C GLU A 76 -0.09 16.53 -3.01
N PHE A 77 -0.10 15.19 -2.98
CA PHE A 77 0.46 14.39 -1.89
C PHE A 77 1.87 13.89 -2.21
N GLN A 78 2.65 13.66 -1.16
CA GLN A 78 3.96 13.00 -1.21
C GLN A 78 3.84 11.49 -1.42
N GLY A 79 2.69 10.90 -1.16
CA GLY A 79 2.43 9.48 -1.42
C GLY A 79 1.01 9.09 -1.07
N LEU A 80 0.61 7.93 -1.58
CA LEU A 80 -0.67 7.29 -1.33
C LEU A 80 -0.44 5.96 -0.62
N PHE A 81 -1.12 5.74 0.49
CA PHE A 81 -1.27 4.43 1.11
C PHE A 81 -2.65 3.87 0.72
N VAL A 82 -2.69 2.64 0.19
CA VAL A 82 -3.91 1.94 -0.22
C VAL A 82 -4.05 0.70 0.65
N CYS A 83 -5.13 0.63 1.43
CA CYS A 83 -5.40 -0.47 2.35
C CYS A 83 -6.69 -1.17 1.91
N LEU A 84 -6.56 -2.27 1.15
CA LEU A 84 -7.71 -2.99 0.58
C LEU A 84 -8.25 -4.10 1.48
N GLY A 85 -7.56 -4.45 2.56
CA GLY A 85 -7.99 -5.53 3.46
C GLY A 85 -7.74 -6.93 2.88
N ILE A 86 -8.31 -7.92 3.57
CA ILE A 86 -8.11 -9.36 3.32
C ILE A 86 -9.48 -10.04 3.20
N TYR A 87 -9.60 -11.09 2.39
CA TYR A 87 -10.84 -11.86 2.27
C TYR A 87 -11.34 -12.36 3.64
N PRO A 88 -12.66 -12.39 3.91
CA PRO A 88 -13.78 -12.03 3.03
C PRO A 88 -14.20 -10.56 3.09
N HIS A 89 -13.41 -9.70 3.73
CA HIS A 89 -13.76 -8.30 3.98
C HIS A 89 -13.01 -7.31 3.10
N ASN A 90 -12.15 -7.79 2.20
CA ASN A 90 -11.41 -6.97 1.28
C ASN A 90 -12.31 -6.12 0.36
N TYR A 91 -11.79 -4.96 -0.02
CA TYR A 91 -12.30 -4.14 -1.09
C TYR A 91 -11.59 -4.49 -2.41
N ILE A 92 -12.35 -5.06 -3.35
CA ILE A 92 -11.87 -5.30 -4.71
C ILE A 92 -11.97 -4.01 -5.50
N VAL A 93 -10.83 -3.47 -5.96
CA VAL A 93 -10.82 -2.35 -6.92
C VAL A 93 -11.21 -2.88 -8.30
N PRO A 94 -12.37 -2.50 -8.87
CA PRO A 94 -12.80 -3.08 -10.15
C PRO A 94 -11.87 -2.67 -11.30
N ALA A 95 -11.67 -3.57 -12.25
CA ALA A 95 -10.93 -3.26 -13.48
C ALA A 95 -11.56 -2.05 -14.20
N TRP A 96 -10.70 -1.13 -14.68
CA TRP A 96 -11.10 0.10 -15.38
C TRP A 96 -11.96 1.08 -14.56
N SER A 97 -12.02 0.91 -13.23
CA SER A 97 -12.72 1.87 -12.38
C SER A 97 -11.97 3.21 -12.35
N PRO A 98 -12.65 4.33 -12.02
CA PRO A 98 -11.99 5.61 -11.81
C PRO A 98 -10.89 5.56 -10.74
N GLU A 99 -11.03 4.71 -9.73
CA GLU A 99 -10.02 4.47 -8.70
C GLU A 99 -8.77 3.81 -9.29
N ALA A 100 -8.93 2.72 -10.04
CA ALA A 100 -7.83 2.02 -10.70
C ALA A 100 -7.08 2.96 -11.67
N ILE A 101 -7.81 3.66 -12.54
CA ILE A 101 -7.24 4.62 -13.50
C ILE A 101 -6.45 5.71 -12.76
N LYS A 102 -7.02 6.26 -11.69
CA LYS A 102 -6.36 7.32 -10.90
C LYS A 102 -5.05 6.85 -10.26
N ILE A 103 -5.01 5.63 -9.74
CA ILE A 103 -3.80 5.07 -9.12
C ILE A 103 -2.72 4.83 -10.18
N GLU A 104 -3.09 4.25 -11.32
CA GLU A 104 -2.16 3.99 -12.43
C GLU A 104 -1.59 5.28 -13.04
N GLU A 105 -2.45 6.28 -13.30
CA GLU A 105 -2.02 7.59 -13.80
C GLU A 105 -1.06 8.27 -12.82
N TYR A 106 -1.31 8.15 -11.51
CA TYR A 106 -0.41 8.69 -10.49
C TYR A 106 0.96 7.97 -10.49
N LEU A 107 0.99 6.65 -10.63
CA LEU A 107 2.22 5.87 -10.77
C LEU A 107 2.99 6.22 -12.05
N ASP A 108 2.28 6.47 -13.15
CA ASP A 108 2.87 6.81 -14.45
C ASP A 108 3.61 8.16 -14.46
N VAL A 109 3.16 9.13 -13.65
CA VAL A 109 3.86 10.41 -13.48
C VAL A 109 4.93 10.39 -12.39
N GLY A 110 5.24 9.22 -11.83
CA GLY A 110 6.26 9.05 -10.79
C GLY A 110 5.77 9.28 -9.36
N GLY A 111 4.44 9.20 -9.15
CA GLY A 111 3.83 9.12 -7.84
C GLY A 111 4.31 7.89 -7.06
N ARG A 112 4.10 7.91 -5.75
CA ARG A 112 4.51 6.83 -4.84
C ARG A 112 3.28 6.21 -4.21
N VAL A 113 3.09 4.92 -4.42
CA VAL A 113 1.99 4.15 -3.85
C VAL A 113 2.55 3.01 -3.01
N TYR A 114 2.05 2.93 -1.77
CA TYR A 114 2.05 1.72 -0.96
C TYR A 114 0.69 1.04 -1.10
N LEU A 115 0.66 -0.26 -1.36
CA LEU A 115 -0.58 -1.02 -1.49
C LEU A 115 -0.48 -2.31 -0.66
N GLU A 116 -1.43 -2.48 0.25
CA GLU A 116 -1.68 -3.74 0.95
C GLU A 116 -3.05 -4.32 0.57
N CYS A 117 -3.07 -5.63 0.34
CA CYS A 117 -4.26 -6.41 -0.02
C CYS A 117 -3.97 -7.90 0.21
N GLY A 118 -5.02 -8.71 0.41
CA GLY A 118 -4.93 -10.18 0.39
C GLY A 118 -4.84 -10.74 -1.03
N ASP A 119 -5.75 -10.29 -1.90
CA ASP A 119 -6.12 -10.98 -3.14
C ASP A 119 -5.84 -10.16 -4.43
N CYS A 120 -5.30 -8.94 -4.29
CA CYS A 120 -5.21 -8.01 -5.42
C CYS A 120 -4.06 -8.30 -6.41
N TRP A 121 -3.19 -9.26 -6.09
CA TRP A 121 -2.03 -9.61 -6.90
C TRP A 121 -2.30 -10.80 -7.82
N TYR A 122 -3.18 -11.73 -7.43
CA TYR A 122 -3.53 -12.91 -8.21
C TYR A 122 -5.05 -13.10 -8.33
N TRP A 123 -5.79 -13.24 -7.22
CA TRP A 123 -7.18 -13.68 -7.29
C TRP A 123 -8.16 -12.62 -7.82
N ASP A 124 -8.12 -11.38 -7.31
CA ASP A 124 -9.02 -10.29 -7.72
C ASP A 124 -8.99 -10.05 -9.25
N PRO A 125 -7.81 -9.97 -9.93
CA PRO A 125 -7.74 -9.85 -11.38
C PRO A 125 -8.52 -10.92 -12.15
N LEU A 126 -8.60 -12.16 -11.64
CA LEU A 126 -9.31 -13.26 -12.29
C LEU A 126 -10.84 -13.11 -12.22
N ILE A 127 -11.33 -12.38 -11.23
CA ILE A 127 -12.77 -12.16 -10.98
C ILE A 127 -13.25 -10.75 -11.34
N GLY A 128 -12.39 -9.93 -11.96
CA GLY A 128 -12.74 -8.61 -12.48
C GLY A 128 -12.21 -7.42 -11.68
N GLY A 129 -11.32 -7.67 -10.72
CA GLY A 129 -10.47 -6.65 -10.10
C GLY A 129 -9.38 -6.14 -11.06
N HIS A 130 -8.76 -5.03 -10.70
CA HIS A 130 -7.69 -4.41 -11.49
C HIS A 130 -6.34 -5.12 -11.28
N GLU A 131 -5.58 -5.30 -12.36
CA GLU A 131 -4.27 -5.95 -12.36
C GLU A 131 -3.15 -4.95 -12.01
N PHE A 132 -2.89 -4.73 -10.72
CA PHE A 132 -1.85 -3.79 -10.26
C PHE A 132 -0.41 -4.34 -10.41
N GLY A 133 -0.24 -5.66 -10.50
CA GLY A 133 1.06 -6.35 -10.52
C GLY A 133 2.12 -5.70 -11.42
N PRO A 134 1.84 -5.42 -12.72
CA PRO A 134 2.79 -4.79 -13.64
C PRO A 134 3.37 -3.46 -13.17
N SER A 135 2.57 -2.62 -12.50
CA SER A 135 3.00 -1.29 -12.03
C SER A 135 3.85 -1.37 -10.76
N PHE A 136 3.66 -2.41 -9.95
CA PHE A 136 4.47 -2.70 -8.77
C PHE A 136 5.67 -3.60 -9.07
N GLY A 137 5.70 -4.25 -10.23
CA GLY A 137 6.71 -5.26 -10.57
C GLY A 137 6.54 -6.54 -9.76
N ILE A 138 5.29 -6.89 -9.46
CA ILE A 138 4.90 -8.06 -8.67
C ILE A 138 4.18 -9.04 -9.58
N ASN A 139 4.50 -10.32 -9.44
CA ASN A 139 3.85 -11.40 -10.15
C ASN A 139 3.12 -12.31 -9.14
N GLY A 140 1.78 -12.30 -9.16
CA GLY A 140 0.98 -13.24 -8.39
C GLY A 140 1.02 -14.65 -9.01
N ILE A 141 1.17 -15.69 -8.18
CA ILE A 141 1.33 -17.07 -8.61
C ILE A 141 0.04 -17.89 -8.39
N ASP A 142 -0.48 -17.83 -7.16
CA ASP A 142 -1.70 -18.52 -6.78
C ASP A 142 -2.41 -17.83 -5.60
N ASP A 143 -3.67 -18.23 -5.45
CA ASP A 143 -4.59 -17.87 -4.37
C ASP A 143 -4.26 -18.78 -3.19
N GLY A 144 -3.68 -18.24 -2.12
CA GLY A 144 -3.14 -19.02 -1.02
C GLY A 144 -4.21 -19.70 -0.17
N GLU A 145 -3.87 -20.06 1.07
CA GLU A 145 -4.83 -20.62 2.02
C GLU A 145 -4.87 -19.75 3.28
N ALA A 146 -4.62 -20.33 4.45
CA ALA A 146 -4.51 -19.62 5.71
C ALA A 146 -3.11 -19.83 6.30
N ASP A 147 -2.10 -19.51 5.51
CA ASP A 147 -0.71 -19.90 5.72
C ASP A 147 0.25 -18.72 5.99
N LEU A 148 -0.25 -17.49 6.11
CA LEU A 148 0.52 -16.36 6.63
C LEU A 148 0.66 -16.39 8.16
N PHE A 149 1.82 -16.84 8.65
CA PHE A 149 2.14 -16.86 10.09
C PHE A 149 3.19 -15.83 10.49
N PHE A 150 4.05 -15.44 9.56
CA PHE A 150 5.15 -14.52 9.79
C PHE A 150 5.27 -13.52 8.64
N LEU A 151 5.52 -12.27 9.00
CA LEU A 151 5.94 -11.23 8.05
C LEU A 151 7.46 -11.17 8.11
N GLU A 152 8.11 -11.54 7.03
CA GLU A 152 9.56 -11.44 6.86
C GLU A 152 9.86 -10.41 5.77
N GLY A 153 10.78 -9.50 6.05
CA GLY A 153 11.19 -8.53 5.05
C GLY A 153 12.19 -9.09 4.05
N ILE A 154 12.28 -8.42 2.91
CA ILE A 154 13.02 -8.93 1.74
C ILE A 154 14.48 -8.50 1.83
N ALA A 155 15.40 -9.46 1.66
CA ALA A 155 16.83 -9.19 1.66
C ALA A 155 17.22 -8.10 0.63
N GLY A 156 18.10 -7.17 1.01
CA GLY A 156 18.51 -6.04 0.19
C GLY A 156 17.53 -4.87 0.17
N THR A 157 16.44 -4.93 0.93
CA THR A 157 15.49 -3.83 1.08
C THR A 157 15.58 -3.22 2.49
N PHE A 158 14.92 -2.08 2.73
CA PHE A 158 14.85 -1.50 4.06
C PHE A 158 14.11 -2.40 5.07
N THR A 159 13.40 -3.44 4.60
CA THR A 159 12.68 -4.39 5.45
C THR A 159 13.50 -5.64 5.78
N GLU A 160 14.70 -5.85 5.23
CA GLU A 160 15.50 -7.10 5.34
C GLU A 160 15.64 -7.70 6.74
N THR A 161 15.54 -6.89 7.81
CA THR A 161 15.69 -7.35 9.20
C THR A 161 14.38 -7.44 9.97
N LEU A 162 13.25 -7.19 9.30
CA LEU A 162 11.93 -7.21 9.89
C LEU A 162 11.40 -8.63 9.93
N PHE A 163 10.95 -9.01 11.12
CA PHE A 163 10.35 -10.30 11.38
C PHE A 163 9.26 -10.14 12.44
N PHE A 164 8.01 -10.39 12.05
CA PHE A 164 6.86 -10.24 12.93
C PHE A 164 5.99 -11.50 12.90
N SER A 165 5.46 -11.90 14.05
CA SER A 165 4.35 -12.86 14.07
C SER A 165 3.09 -12.20 13.54
N TYR A 166 2.37 -12.89 12.66
CA TYR A 166 1.10 -12.43 12.11
C TYR A 166 -0.07 -13.15 12.78
N VAL A 167 -1.07 -12.39 13.23
CA VAL A 167 -2.29 -12.90 13.89
C VAL A 167 -3.56 -12.23 13.37
N GLY A 168 -3.45 -11.52 12.24
CA GLY A 168 -4.57 -10.85 11.58
C GLY A 168 -5.39 -11.80 10.71
N GLU A 169 -6.21 -11.23 9.82
CA GLU A 169 -6.95 -11.96 8.80
C GLU A 169 -5.98 -12.66 7.84
N ASN A 170 -6.25 -13.92 7.53
CA ASN A 170 -5.31 -14.77 6.80
C ASN A 170 -6.11 -15.82 6.03
N GLU A 171 -7.01 -15.37 5.17
CA GLU A 171 -7.73 -16.25 4.27
C GLU A 171 -7.37 -15.84 2.85
N TYR A 172 -6.88 -16.81 2.07
CA TYR A 172 -6.58 -16.72 0.63
C TYR A 172 -5.53 -15.67 0.25
N MET A 173 -4.53 -15.46 1.11
CA MET A 173 -3.45 -14.50 0.81
C MET A 173 -2.67 -14.92 -0.44
N ASP A 174 -2.57 -14.03 -1.44
CA ASP A 174 -1.85 -14.32 -2.68
C ASP A 174 -0.36 -14.65 -2.44
N HIS A 175 0.14 -15.69 -3.12
CA HIS A 175 1.57 -15.95 -3.21
C HIS A 175 2.22 -15.21 -4.38
N LEU A 176 3.43 -14.69 -4.16
CA LEU A 176 4.13 -13.78 -5.09
C LEU A 176 5.53 -14.31 -5.50
N GLU A 177 6.01 -13.89 -6.68
CA GLU A 177 7.40 -14.06 -7.17
C GLU A 177 8.17 -12.73 -7.27
#